data_AF-A0A7S4IF48-F1
#
_entry.id   AF-A0A7S4IF48-F1
#
_cell.length_a   1.000
_cell.length_b   1.000
_cell.length_c   1.000
_cell.angle_alpha   90.00
_cell.angle_beta   90.00
_cell.angle_gamma   90.00
#
_symmetry.space_group_name_H-M   'P 1'
#
loop_
_entity.id
_entity.type
_entity.pdbx_description
1 polymer ?
#
loop_
_entity_poly.entity_id
_entity_poly.type
_entity_poly.pdbx_seq_one_letter_code
_entity_poly.pdbx_strand_id
1 'polypeptide(L)'
;ILSLGGSTTYGAHLEQRSQAYPYVLANELLPPGSTVTNLALRATGSDYAGMCLQSMVTQHGPDGGASSVLSPQDGDAILEGRGDVNYDVILVEYSLNGLHGLPLLLRRLRRRYPHKPIVYVHLWSLRE
;
A
#
# COMPACT_ATOMS: atom_id res chain seq x y z
N ILE A 1 5.40 0.73 -7.59
CA ILE A 1 4.92 1.69 -6.56
C ILE A 1 4.09 0.97 -5.50
N LEU A 2 4.32 1.23 -4.22
CA LEU A 2 3.43 0.85 -3.13
C LEU A 2 2.52 2.04 -2.79
N SER A 3 1.20 1.87 -2.80
CA SER A 3 0.27 2.91 -2.41
C SER A 3 -0.52 2.50 -1.16
N LEU A 4 -0.50 3.35 -0.15
CA LEU A 4 -1.25 3.20 1.10
C LEU A 4 -2.14 4.42 1.27
N GLY A 5 -3.42 4.20 1.56
CA GLY A 5 -4.27 5.32 1.88
C GLY A 5 -5.71 4.96 2.21
N GLY A 6 -6.54 6.01 2.26
CA GLY A 6 -7.96 5.89 2.58
C GLY A 6 -8.84 5.52 1.38
N SER A 7 -10.12 5.84 1.51
CA SER A 7 -11.16 5.54 0.53
C SER A 7 -10.87 6.13 -0.86
N THR A 8 -10.30 7.33 -0.93
CA THR A 8 -9.99 7.98 -2.21
C THR A 8 -8.84 7.27 -2.92
N THR A 9 -7.76 6.95 -2.20
CA THR A 9 -6.65 6.15 -2.72
C THR A 9 -7.10 4.75 -3.14
N TYR A 10 -8.07 4.17 -2.43
CA TYR A 10 -8.68 2.90 -2.82
C TYR A 10 -9.44 2.98 -4.16
N GLY A 11 -9.98 4.15 -4.52
CA GLY A 11 -10.87 4.33 -5.67
C GLY A 11 -12.36 4.25 -5.31
N ALA A 12 -12.74 4.64 -4.09
CA ALA A 12 -14.16 4.68 -3.72
C ALA A 12 -14.94 5.62 -4.65
N HIS A 13 -16.15 5.20 -5.04
CA HIS A 13 -17.05 5.89 -5.97
C HIS A 13 -16.62 5.89 -7.45
N LEU A 14 -15.52 5.21 -7.80
CA LEU A 14 -15.19 4.94 -9.20
C LEU A 14 -15.86 3.63 -9.65
N GLU A 15 -16.17 3.52 -10.94
CA GLU A 15 -16.75 2.30 -11.52
C GLU A 15 -15.77 1.14 -11.43
N GLN A 16 -14.49 1.42 -11.67
CA GLN A 16 -13.42 0.43 -11.64
C GLN A 16 -12.28 0.90 -10.74
N ARG A 17 -11.77 -0.01 -9.92
CA ARG A 17 -10.64 0.26 -9.01
C ARG A 17 -9.37 0.71 -9.76
N SER A 18 -9.19 0.23 -11.00
CA SER A 18 -8.11 0.61 -11.90
C SER A 18 -8.13 2.09 -12.32
N GLN A 19 -9.23 2.79 -12.10
CA GLN A 19 -9.35 4.23 -12.34
C GLN A 19 -8.84 5.07 -11.16
N ALA A 20 -8.50 4.44 -10.02
CA ALA A 20 -7.98 5.18 -8.87
C ALA A 20 -6.64 5.84 -9.22
N TYR A 21 -6.38 7.03 -8.65
CA TYR A 21 -5.23 7.85 -9.02
C TYR A 21 -3.87 7.10 -8.97
N PRO A 22 -3.60 6.14 -8.05
CA PRO A 22 -2.32 5.43 -8.09
C PRO A 22 -2.10 4.67 -9.40
N TYR A 23 -3.16 4.09 -9.97
CA TYR A 23 -3.09 3.38 -11.25
C TYR A 23 -2.99 4.34 -12.43
N VAL A 24 -3.74 5.44 -12.41
CA VAL A 24 -3.64 6.51 -13.41
C VAL A 24 -2.21 7.06 -13.48
N LEU A 25 -1.59 7.33 -12.31
CA LEU A 25 -0.19 7.76 -12.24
C LEU A 25 0.74 6.78 -12.97
N ALA A 26 0.59 5.47 -12.74
CA ALA A 26 1.47 4.48 -13.35
C ALA A 26 1.21 4.23 -14.84
N ASN A 27 -0.05 4.31 -15.27
CA ASN A 27 -0.44 4.03 -16.64
C ASN A 27 -0.21 5.24 -17.57
N GLU A 28 -0.38 6.47 -17.06
CA GLU A 28 -0.42 7.67 -17.89
C GLU A 28 0.80 8.57 -17.72
N LEU A 29 1.41 8.62 -16.52
CA LEU A 29 2.47 9.59 -16.21
C LEU A 29 3.86 8.97 -16.04
N LEU A 30 3.95 7.66 -15.86
CA LEU A 30 5.22 6.96 -15.62
C LEU A 30 5.66 6.13 -16.82
N PRO A 31 6.96 5.79 -16.92
CA PRO A 31 7.48 4.98 -18.02
C PRO A 31 6.69 3.67 -18.18
N PRO A 32 6.52 3.17 -19.42
CA PRO A 32 5.86 1.90 -19.68
C PRO A 32 6.46 0.76 -18.84
N GLY A 33 5.61 -0.11 -18.31
CA GLY A 33 6.01 -1.21 -17.42
C GLY A 33 6.03 -0.83 -15.93
N SER A 34 5.69 0.40 -15.58
CA SER A 34 5.48 0.81 -14.19
C SER A 34 4.31 0.04 -13.56
N THR A 35 4.52 -0.55 -12.38
CA THR A 35 3.49 -1.33 -11.66
C THR A 35 3.08 -0.66 -10.36
N VAL A 36 1.83 -0.92 -9.93
CA VAL A 36 1.25 -0.36 -8.70
C VAL A 36 0.65 -1.47 -7.86
N THR A 37 1.09 -1.54 -6.61
CA THR A 37 0.43 -2.30 -5.57
C THR A 37 -0.35 -1.33 -4.68
N ASN A 38 -1.64 -1.23 -4.93
CA ASN A 38 -2.55 -0.38 -4.15
C ASN A 38 -3.11 -1.17 -2.96
N LEU A 39 -2.56 -0.92 -1.77
CA LEU A 39 -3.01 -1.50 -0.50
C LEU A 39 -3.87 -0.54 0.31
N ALA A 40 -4.40 0.52 -0.31
CA ALA A 40 -5.38 1.38 0.35
C ALA A 40 -6.62 0.59 0.78
N LEU A 41 -7.30 1.10 1.81
CA LEU A 41 -8.49 0.49 2.39
C LEU A 41 -9.56 1.56 2.61
N ARG A 42 -10.82 1.18 2.38
CA ARG A 42 -11.97 2.08 2.57
C ARG A 42 -12.26 2.25 4.05
N ALA A 43 -12.67 3.45 4.43
CA ALA A 43 -13.09 3.78 5.79
C ALA A 43 -12.07 3.45 6.88
N THR A 44 -10.77 3.43 6.54
CA THR A 44 -9.68 3.22 7.49
C THR A 44 -8.75 4.43 7.54
N GLY A 45 -8.19 4.68 8.72
CA GLY A 45 -7.13 5.67 8.93
C GLY A 45 -5.72 5.06 8.82
N SER A 46 -4.74 5.92 9.06
CA SER A 46 -3.31 5.56 9.05
C SER A 46 -2.91 4.58 10.18
N ASP A 47 -3.72 4.47 11.22
CA ASP A 47 -3.58 3.56 12.36
C ASP A 47 -3.69 2.10 11.95
N TYR A 48 -4.69 1.76 11.13
CA TYR A 48 -4.88 0.40 10.65
C TYR A 48 -3.67 -0.05 9.83
N ALA A 49 -3.25 0.75 8.84
CA ALA A 49 -2.06 0.45 8.05
C ALA A 49 -0.80 0.43 8.92
N GLY A 50 -0.71 1.33 9.91
CA GLY A 50 0.36 1.32 10.89
C GLY A 50 0.46 -0.02 11.62
N MET A 51 -0.66 -0.56 12.11
CA MET A 51 -0.70 -1.84 12.84
C MET A 51 -0.51 -3.06 11.95
N CYS A 52 -1.06 -3.06 10.74
CA CYS A 52 -1.16 -4.23 9.86
C CYS A 52 -0.19 -4.23 8.67
N LEU A 53 0.74 -3.26 8.57
CA LEU A 53 1.64 -3.10 7.42
C LEU A 53 2.29 -4.40 6.95
N GLN A 54 2.82 -5.20 7.89
CA GLN A 54 3.50 -6.45 7.56
C GLN A 54 2.56 -7.41 6.82
N SER A 55 1.38 -7.67 7.39
CA SER A 55 0.39 -8.55 6.78
C SER A 55 -0.06 -8.05 5.40
N MET A 56 -0.28 -6.73 5.26
CA MET A 56 -0.71 -6.12 4.00
C MET A 56 0.30 -6.36 2.88
N VAL A 57 1.60 -6.14 3.17
CA VAL A 57 2.66 -6.25 2.17
C VAL A 57 3.02 -7.71 1.88
N THR A 58 3.09 -8.57 2.89
CA THR A 58 3.48 -9.98 2.71
C THR A 58 2.42 -10.81 1.97
N GLN A 59 1.15 -10.41 2.02
CA GLN A 59 0.07 -11.10 1.29
C GLN A 59 0.01 -10.74 -0.21
N HIS A 60 0.62 -9.62 -0.62
CA HIS A 60 0.55 -9.10 -1.99
C HIS A 60 1.93 -9.14 -2.66
N GLY A 61 2.46 -10.35 -2.81
CA GLY A 61 3.64 -10.62 -3.64
C GLY A 61 3.47 -10.15 -5.09
N PRO A 62 4.55 -9.96 -5.85
CA PRO A 62 4.52 -9.44 -7.23
C PRO A 62 3.63 -10.26 -8.18
N ASP A 63 3.31 -11.50 -7.84
CA ASP A 63 2.53 -12.41 -8.70
C ASP A 63 1.02 -12.34 -8.50
N GLY A 64 0.49 -11.48 -7.62
CA GLY A 64 -0.97 -11.21 -7.52
C GLY A 64 -1.86 -12.41 -7.13
N GLY A 65 -1.30 -13.61 -7.00
CA GLY A 65 -1.96 -14.78 -6.47
C GLY A 65 -2.02 -14.68 -4.97
N ALA A 66 -3.22 -14.71 -4.41
CA ALA A 66 -3.42 -15.13 -3.04
C ALA A 66 -2.65 -16.45 -2.86
N SER A 67 -1.49 -16.39 -2.22
CA SER A 67 -0.67 -17.56 -1.91
C SER A 67 -1.49 -18.41 -0.94
N SER A 68 -2.22 -19.38 -1.51
CA SER A 68 -2.90 -20.45 -0.80
C SER A 68 -1.85 -21.34 -0.15
N VAL A 69 -1.32 -20.91 0.98
CA VAL A 69 -0.44 -21.73 1.82
C VAL A 69 -1.08 -21.77 3.20
N LEU A 70 -2.11 -22.59 3.31
CA LEU A 70 -2.44 -23.30 4.54
C LEU A 70 -2.17 -24.78 4.28
N SER A 71 -0.89 -25.15 4.29
CA SER A 71 -0.46 -26.53 4.51
C SER A 71 0.29 -26.53 5.85
N PRO A 72 -0.26 -27.10 6.94
CA PRO A 72 0.25 -26.93 8.31
C PRO A 72 1.56 -27.64 8.66
N GLN A 73 2.35 -28.12 7.70
CA GLN A 73 3.39 -29.13 7.98
C GLN A 73 4.85 -28.67 7.96
N ASP A 74 5.16 -27.44 7.52
CA ASP A 74 6.55 -26.98 7.41
C ASP A 74 6.80 -25.73 8.28
N GLY A 75 6.92 -25.95 9.60
CA GLY A 75 6.83 -24.93 10.63
C GLY A 75 8.02 -23.96 10.80
N ASP A 76 9.23 -24.28 10.29
CA ASP A 76 10.43 -23.51 10.67
C ASP A 76 11.28 -22.95 9.50
N ALA A 77 10.97 -23.29 8.24
CA ALA A 77 11.84 -22.92 7.10
C ALA A 77 11.25 -21.89 6.09
N ILE A 78 9.98 -21.49 6.23
CA ILE A 78 9.28 -20.68 5.20
C ILE A 78 9.27 -19.17 5.49
N LEU A 79 9.78 -18.72 6.64
CA LEU A 79 9.79 -17.29 6.98
C LEU A 79 10.89 -16.48 6.28
N GLU A 80 11.95 -17.12 5.79
CA GLU A 80 13.04 -16.41 5.08
C GLU A 80 12.81 -16.29 3.56
N GLY A 81 11.78 -16.95 3.02
CA GLY A 81 11.55 -17.07 1.57
C GLY A 81 10.39 -16.27 0.98
N ARG A 82 9.51 -15.65 1.79
CA ARG A 82 8.49 -14.72 1.26
C ARG A 82 9.16 -13.40 0.94
N GLY A 83 9.79 -13.35 -0.23
CA GLY A 83 10.54 -12.21 -0.74
C GLY A 83 9.82 -10.90 -0.45
N ASP A 84 10.47 -10.06 0.35
CA ASP A 84 9.99 -8.71 0.62
C ASP A 84 9.87 -7.98 -0.71
N VAL A 85 8.62 -7.72 -1.14
CA VAL A 85 8.37 -7.00 -2.39
C VAL A 85 9.07 -5.66 -2.29
N ASN A 86 10.03 -5.45 -3.20
CA ASN A 86 10.81 -4.23 -3.27
C ASN A 86 10.05 -3.19 -4.08
N TYR A 87 9.73 -2.06 -3.46
CA TYR A 87 9.05 -0.95 -4.12
C TYR A 87 10.01 0.22 -4.30
N ASP A 88 9.95 0.88 -5.45
CA ASP A 88 10.80 2.04 -5.74
C ASP A 88 10.30 3.33 -5.09
N VAL A 89 8.98 3.48 -4.99
CA VAL A 89 8.32 4.64 -4.40
C VAL A 89 7.16 4.16 -3.55
N ILE A 90 6.99 4.79 -2.39
CA ILE A 90 5.88 4.56 -1.46
C ILE A 90 5.02 5.82 -1.41
N LEU A 91 3.74 5.70 -1.75
CA LEU A 91 2.73 6.74 -1.62
C LEU A 91 1.94 6.54 -0.34
N VAL A 92 1.74 7.60 0.43
CA VAL A 92 0.95 7.59 1.67
C VAL A 92 -0.07 8.72 1.64
N GLU A 93 -1.34 8.38 1.74
CA GLU A 93 -2.46 9.34 1.71
C GLU A 93 -3.45 9.04 2.84
N TYR A 94 -3.59 9.95 3.80
CA TYR A 94 -4.61 9.82 4.85
C TYR A 94 -5.18 11.18 5.26
N SER A 95 -5.14 12.19 4.36
CA SER A 95 -5.50 13.57 4.72
C SER A 95 -6.96 13.70 5.12
N LEU A 96 -7.84 12.84 4.60
CA LEU A 96 -9.28 12.86 4.90
C LEU A 96 -9.72 11.90 6.02
N ASN A 97 -8.89 10.90 6.35
CA ASN A 97 -9.25 9.80 7.27
C ASN A 97 -8.49 9.84 8.61
N GLY A 98 -7.65 10.85 8.84
CA GLY A 98 -6.95 11.06 10.10
C GLY A 98 -5.49 10.57 10.10
N LEU A 99 -4.63 11.38 10.72
CA LEU A 99 -3.18 11.19 10.75
C LEU A 99 -2.65 10.60 12.07
N HIS A 100 -3.54 10.19 12.98
CA HIS A 100 -3.15 9.72 14.31
C HIS A 100 -2.17 8.54 14.28
N GLY A 101 -2.31 7.62 13.32
CA GLY A 101 -1.41 6.47 13.15
C GLY A 101 -0.21 6.73 12.23
N LEU A 102 -0.13 7.90 11.60
CA LEU A 102 0.87 8.20 10.59
C LEU A 102 2.32 8.07 11.12
N PRO A 103 2.68 8.56 12.33
CA PRO A 103 4.03 8.41 12.84
C PRO A 103 4.47 6.94 12.99
N LEU A 104 3.56 6.07 13.47
CA LEU A 104 3.84 4.64 13.60
C LEU A 104 4.00 3.99 12.22
N LEU A 105 3.11 4.31 11.29
CA LEU A 105 3.17 3.83 9.91
C LEU A 105 4.49 4.23 9.24
N LEU A 106 4.86 5.51 9.29
CA LEU A 106 6.09 6.01 8.70
C LEU A 106 7.33 5.39 9.33
N ARG A 107 7.36 5.19 10.66
CA ARG A 107 8.45 4.49 11.35
C ARG A 107 8.60 3.05 10.85
N ARG A 108 7.49 2.33 10.67
CA ARG A 108 7.50 0.94 10.19
C ARG A 108 7.90 0.86 8.71
N LEU A 109 7.36 1.75 7.87
CA LEU A 109 7.76 1.88 6.47
C LEU A 109 9.24 2.18 6.34
N ARG A 110 9.78 3.11 7.13
CA ARG A 110 11.20 3.46 7.10
C ARG A 110 12.10 2.33 7.58
N ARG A 111 11.65 1.54 8.57
CA ARG A 111 12.38 0.33 9.00
C ARG A 111 12.46 -0.71 7.89
N ARG A 112 11.35 -0.91 7.16
CA ARG A 112 11.26 -1.91 6.08
C ARG A 112 11.88 -1.44 4.76
N TYR A 113 11.79 -0.15 4.47
CA TYR A 113 12.24 0.49 3.23
C TYR A 113 13.15 1.70 3.56
N PRO A 114 14.37 1.46 4.07
CA PRO A 114 15.21 2.50 4.65
C PRO A 114 15.51 3.66 3.68
N HIS A 115 15.80 3.34 2.41
CA HIS A 115 16.25 4.32 1.43
C HIS A 115 15.21 4.69 0.38
N LYS A 116 13.99 4.14 0.46
CA LYS A 116 12.97 4.40 -0.54
C LYS A 116 12.29 5.75 -0.30
N PRO A 117 12.04 6.55 -1.34
CA PRO A 117 11.25 7.77 -1.21
C PRO A 117 9.85 7.43 -0.72
N ILE A 118 9.40 8.19 0.29
CA ILE A 118 8.02 8.17 0.77
C ILE A 118 7.42 9.53 0.42
N VAL A 119 6.41 9.51 -0.44
CA VAL A 119 5.68 10.70 -0.88
C VAL A 119 4.36 10.74 -0.12
N TYR A 120 4.17 11.79 0.66
CA TYR A 120 2.89 12.05 1.31
C TYR A 120 1.99 12.82 0.35
N VAL A 121 0.81 12.24 0.06
CA VAL A 121 -0.20 12.87 -0.79
C VAL A 121 -1.23 13.51 0.13
N HIS A 122 -1.32 14.84 0.06
CA HIS A 122 -2.37 15.60 0.74
C HIS A 122 -3.50 15.86 -0.25
N LEU A 123 -4.61 15.14 -0.10
CA LEU A 123 -5.81 15.38 -0.91
C LEU A 123 -6.55 16.61 -0.36
N TRP A 124 -6.89 17.51 -1.28
CA TRP A 124 -7.72 18.66 -1.00
C TRP A 124 -9.14 18.26 -1.36
N SER A 125 -10.04 18.27 -0.38
CA SER A 125 -11.47 18.18 -0.64
C SER A 125 -12.00 19.62 -0.64
N LEU A 126 -12.64 20.02 -1.73
CA LEU A 126 -13.56 21.15 -1.72
C LEU A 126 -14.78 20.70 -0.91
N ARG A 127 -14.69 20.82 0.42
CA ARG A 127 -15.89 20.85 1.25
C ARG A 127 -16.49 22.24 1.09
N GLU A 128 -17.53 22.35 0.27
CA GLU A 128 -18.59 23.34 0.45
C GLU A 128 -19.58 22.81 1.48
#